data_AF-A0A4U1IDG7-F1
#
_entry.id   AF-A0A4U1IDG7-F1
#
_cell.length_a   1.000
_cell.length_b   1.000
_cell.length_c   1.000
_cell.angle_alpha   90.00
_cell.angle_beta   90.00
_cell.angle_gamma   90.00
#
_symmetry.space_group_name_H-M   'P 1'
#
loop_
_entity.id
_entity.type
_entity.pdbx_description
1 polymer ?
#
loop_
_entity_poly.entity_id
_entity_poly.type
_entity_poly.pdbx_seq_one_letter_code
_entity_poly.pdbx_strand_id
1 'polypeptide(L)'
;MTTTYSSNLAQTVKPSMRSDDARLVFWIVIVVTFASLIVLLCYALRFPHFPVADTEEWARYGEYVGGTIGPIAGFATIVILWRTLQIQRADARDTAHNFSEQLAATRKQLAATQIQGFEQSLFSWLSLHRDILNAVQLQPIERAMSNIRGLHALEHWYTATFDEDTVSTELRGWLLETEAPGEYDNSLIAASFTKLETLPEFAQAQAQEILLERWEDLYKGASFQLDAYFRTLFRLFKWIDSTSSSLLTPEQRWEYAALVRAQLSWIELAFLFFNGMTERGKAFVPYCQKYALFDNFDTSNDSVLSFLRARKSNPYGASAFSSTQARKNPALGMQPSATAPIV
;
A
#
# COMPACT_ATOMS: atom_id res chain seq x y z
N MET A 1 7.54 4.55 -21.00
CA MET A 1 8.75 4.82 -21.81
C MET A 1 8.88 6.32 -21.99
N THR A 2 9.60 6.98 -21.08
CA THR A 2 10.30 8.25 -21.31
C THR A 2 11.24 8.43 -20.11
N THR A 3 12.51 8.35 -20.43
CA THR A 3 13.68 8.42 -19.57
C THR A 3 13.81 9.80 -18.93
N THR A 4 13.63 9.86 -17.60
CA THR A 4 14.11 10.98 -16.78
C THR A 4 15.21 10.46 -15.85
N TYR A 5 16.32 10.04 -16.47
CA TYR A 5 17.54 9.61 -15.77
C TYR A 5 18.74 10.31 -16.45
N SER A 6 18.73 11.64 -16.45
CA SER A 6 19.93 12.40 -16.85
C SER A 6 19.90 13.81 -16.26
N SER A 7 20.40 13.97 -15.03
CA SER A 7 21.00 15.26 -14.60
C SER A 7 21.60 15.24 -13.19
N ASN A 8 22.18 14.14 -12.68
CA ASN A 8 22.84 14.16 -11.37
C ASN A 8 24.05 13.23 -11.25
N LEU A 9 24.81 13.06 -12.34
CA LEU A 9 26.10 12.34 -12.33
C LEU A 9 27.19 13.22 -12.94
N ALA A 10 27.37 14.41 -12.34
CA ALA A 10 28.55 15.23 -12.58
C ALA A 10 28.77 16.22 -11.42
N GLN A 11 28.58 15.80 -10.18
CA GLN A 11 29.42 16.39 -9.13
C GLN A 11 30.77 15.72 -9.26
N THR A 12 31.59 16.24 -10.18
CA THR A 12 33.02 16.03 -10.12
C THR A 12 33.45 16.55 -8.76
N VAL A 13 33.72 15.63 -7.83
CA VAL A 13 34.44 15.95 -6.59
C VAL A 13 35.77 16.52 -7.06
N LYS A 14 35.83 17.85 -7.15
CA LYS A 14 37.05 18.57 -7.42
C LYS A 14 37.93 18.20 -6.24
N PRO A 15 39.12 17.61 -6.42
CA PRO A 15 40.03 17.38 -5.31
C PRO A 15 40.47 18.77 -4.86
N SER A 16 39.71 19.37 -3.94
CA SER A 16 40.13 20.56 -3.25
C SER A 16 41.14 20.07 -2.22
N MET A 17 42.38 19.95 -2.66
CA MET A 17 43.49 20.05 -1.73
C MET A 17 43.21 21.33 -0.94
N ARG A 18 42.93 21.20 0.37
CA ARG A 18 42.71 22.36 1.22
C ARG A 18 43.86 23.32 0.94
N SER A 19 43.58 24.61 0.78
CA SER A 19 44.56 25.61 0.32
C SER A 19 45.88 25.54 1.08
N ASP A 20 45.83 25.10 2.33
CA ASP A 20 46.98 24.98 3.22
C ASP A 20 47.88 23.78 2.90
N ASP A 21 47.32 22.65 2.45
CA ASP A 21 48.09 21.47 2.02
C ASP A 21 48.79 21.73 0.68
N ALA A 22 48.13 22.43 -0.25
CA ALA A 22 48.74 22.87 -1.51
C ALA A 22 49.87 23.88 -1.28
N ARG A 23 49.69 24.83 -0.34
CA ARG A 23 50.73 25.78 0.08
C ARG A 23 51.91 25.07 0.73
N LEU A 24 51.67 24.07 1.57
CA LEU A 24 52.72 23.29 2.23
C LEU A 24 53.58 22.52 1.21
N VAL A 25 52.94 21.82 0.27
CA VAL A 25 53.66 21.11 -0.81
C VAL A 25 54.44 22.10 -1.68
N PHE A 26 53.84 23.24 -2.03
CA PHE A 26 54.50 24.30 -2.80
C PHE A 26 55.75 24.86 -2.10
N TRP A 27 55.66 25.15 -0.80
CA TRP A 27 56.81 25.62 -0.02
C TRP A 27 57.91 24.58 0.11
N ILE A 28 57.57 23.30 0.27
CA ILE A 28 58.58 22.21 0.28
C ILE A 28 59.32 22.16 -1.06
N VAL A 29 58.60 22.22 -2.18
CA VAL A 29 59.20 22.22 -3.52
C VAL A 29 60.09 23.44 -3.73
N ILE A 30 59.67 24.62 -3.26
CA ILE A 30 60.49 25.85 -3.33
C ILE A 30 61.76 25.70 -2.50
N VAL A 31 61.67 25.21 -1.26
CA VAL A 31 62.85 25.06 -0.39
C VAL A 31 63.86 24.10 -1.01
N VAL A 32 63.41 22.97 -1.56
CA VAL A 32 64.29 21.99 -2.22
C VAL A 32 64.92 22.57 -3.50
N THR A 33 64.13 23.30 -4.30
CA THR A 33 64.63 23.96 -5.53
C THR A 33 65.63 25.06 -5.22
N PHE A 34 65.33 25.89 -4.22
CA PHE A 34 66.21 26.98 -3.78
C PHE A 34 67.52 26.45 -3.18
N ALA A 35 67.46 25.39 -2.37
CA ALA A 35 68.66 24.70 -1.89
C ALA A 35 69.52 24.17 -3.06
N SER A 36 68.88 23.59 -4.08
CA SER A 36 69.56 23.10 -5.29
C SER A 36 70.21 24.25 -6.09
N LEU A 37 69.51 25.38 -6.21
CA LEU A 37 70.03 26.58 -6.88
C LEU A 37 71.18 27.23 -6.11
N ILE A 38 71.14 27.24 -4.78
CA ILE A 38 72.27 27.71 -3.96
C ILE A 38 73.51 26.84 -4.21
N VAL A 39 73.35 25.51 -4.29
CA VAL A 39 74.47 24.61 -4.62
C VAL A 39 75.05 24.94 -6.00
N LEU A 40 74.20 25.14 -7.02
CA LEU A 40 74.62 25.55 -8.36
C LEU A 40 75.25 26.95 -8.40
N LEU A 41 74.77 27.88 -7.58
CA LEU A 41 75.33 29.24 -7.47
C LEU A 41 76.71 29.22 -6.79
N CYS A 42 76.87 28.45 -5.72
CA CYS A 42 78.17 28.22 -5.10
C CYS A 42 79.15 27.60 -6.09
N TYR A 43 78.70 26.67 -6.94
CA TYR A 43 79.50 26.13 -8.04
C TYR A 43 79.94 27.23 -9.03
N ALA A 44 79.01 28.04 -9.52
CA ALA A 44 79.29 29.09 -10.51
C ALA A 44 80.21 30.20 -9.99
N LEU A 45 80.11 30.56 -8.70
CA LEU A 45 80.94 31.60 -8.08
C LEU A 45 82.34 31.12 -7.69
N ARG A 46 82.53 29.81 -7.48
CA ARG A 46 83.83 29.23 -7.10
C ARG A 46 84.71 28.93 -8.32
N PHE A 47 84.11 28.61 -9.47
CA PHE A 47 84.81 28.17 -10.69
C PHE A 47 85.74 29.20 -11.38
N PRO A 48 85.57 30.54 -11.26
CA PRO A 48 86.47 31.48 -11.93
C PRO A 48 87.90 31.57 -11.34
N HIS A 49 88.17 31.03 -10.15
CA HIS A 49 89.39 31.37 -9.38
C HIS A 49 90.23 30.19 -8.85
N PHE A 50 89.90 28.94 -9.18
CA PHE A 50 90.72 27.78 -8.78
C PHE A 50 90.94 26.82 -9.97
N PRO A 51 92.17 26.30 -10.19
CA PRO A 51 92.40 25.23 -11.17
C PRO A 51 91.62 23.98 -10.75
N VAL A 52 91.25 23.15 -11.73
CA VAL A 52 90.45 21.92 -11.56
C VAL A 52 91.00 21.12 -10.37
N ALA A 53 90.33 21.18 -9.22
CA ALA A 53 90.76 20.46 -8.03
C ALA A 53 90.73 18.95 -8.30
N ASP A 54 91.57 18.20 -7.58
CA ASP A 54 91.67 16.74 -7.72
C ASP A 54 90.28 16.10 -7.64
N THR A 55 90.01 15.12 -8.50
CA THR A 55 88.67 14.52 -8.65
C THR A 55 88.15 13.93 -7.33
N GLU A 56 89.07 13.57 -6.42
CA GLU A 56 88.77 13.03 -5.09
C GLU A 56 88.14 14.06 -4.13
N GLU A 57 88.61 15.31 -4.11
CA GLU A 57 88.05 16.34 -3.22
C GLU A 57 86.62 16.73 -3.65
N TRP A 58 86.38 16.76 -4.96
CA TRP A 58 85.04 16.97 -5.54
C TRP A 58 84.08 15.82 -5.22
N ALA A 59 84.57 14.58 -5.27
CA ALA A 59 83.79 13.41 -4.88
C ALA A 59 83.34 13.52 -3.41
N ARG A 60 84.25 13.92 -2.50
CA ARG A 60 83.94 14.11 -1.07
C ARG A 60 82.93 15.24 -0.81
N TYR A 61 83.02 16.34 -1.55
CA TYR A 61 82.03 17.42 -1.44
C TYR A 61 80.65 16.99 -1.94
N GLY A 62 80.59 16.31 -3.09
CA GLY A 62 79.35 15.74 -3.62
C GLY A 62 78.73 14.72 -2.68
N GLU A 63 79.54 13.90 -2.01
CA GLU A 63 79.11 12.95 -1.00
C GLU A 63 78.54 13.64 0.25
N TYR A 64 79.14 14.74 0.73
CA TYR A 64 78.61 15.52 1.85
C TYR A 64 77.27 16.20 1.52
N VAL A 65 77.18 16.82 0.33
CA VAL A 65 75.94 17.48 -0.14
C VAL A 65 74.85 16.44 -0.37
N GLY A 66 75.15 15.34 -1.04
CA GLY A 66 74.23 14.23 -1.26
C GLY A 66 73.78 13.57 0.05
N GLY A 67 74.70 13.38 1.00
CA GLY A 67 74.46 12.83 2.33
C GLY A 67 73.61 13.73 3.23
N THR A 68 73.56 15.04 2.96
CA THR A 68 72.72 16.00 3.69
C THR A 68 71.37 16.22 3.01
N ILE A 69 71.35 16.35 1.67
CA ILE A 69 70.11 16.57 0.90
C ILE A 69 69.24 15.31 0.88
N GLY A 70 69.83 14.12 0.78
CA GLY A 70 69.11 12.84 0.73
C GLY A 70 68.15 12.64 1.91
N PRO A 71 68.61 12.74 3.17
CA PRO A 71 67.75 12.64 4.35
C PRO A 71 66.67 13.73 4.44
N ILE A 72 66.99 14.98 4.05
CA ILE A 72 66.02 16.10 4.06
C ILE A 72 64.91 15.84 3.03
N ALA A 73 65.29 15.42 1.81
CA ALA A 73 64.34 15.05 0.77
C ALA A 73 63.51 13.83 1.17
N GLY A 74 64.13 12.81 1.77
CA GLY A 74 63.43 11.63 2.28
C GLY A 74 62.40 11.96 3.36
N PHE A 75 62.74 12.83 4.32
CA PHE A 75 61.81 13.32 5.32
C PHE A 75 60.66 14.11 4.70
N ALA A 76 60.95 15.00 3.75
CA ALA A 76 59.94 15.75 3.02
C ALA A 76 58.96 14.84 2.27
N THR A 77 59.45 13.78 1.61
CA THR A 77 58.61 12.76 0.95
C THR A 77 57.69 12.06 1.94
N ILE A 78 58.18 11.68 3.13
CA ILE A 78 57.35 11.06 4.17
C ILE A 78 56.25 12.00 4.64
N VAL A 79 56.55 13.29 4.85
CA VAL A 79 55.56 14.29 5.27
C VAL A 79 54.48 14.49 4.20
N ILE A 80 54.88 14.58 2.92
CA ILE A 80 53.94 14.69 1.79
C ILE A 80 53.06 13.45 1.73
N LEU A 81 53.64 12.25 1.76
CA LEU A 81 52.89 10.99 1.71
C LEU A 81 51.92 10.87 2.90
N TRP A 82 52.36 11.21 4.10
CA TRP A 82 51.49 11.20 5.29
C TRP A 82 50.32 12.17 5.12
N ARG A 83 50.55 13.38 4.63
CA ARG A 83 49.49 14.35 4.32
C ARG A 83 48.53 13.81 3.25
N THR A 84 49.05 13.27 2.15
CA THR A 84 48.24 12.65 1.10
C THR A 84 47.39 11.51 1.64
N LEU A 85 47.95 10.64 2.49
CA LEU A 85 47.20 9.54 3.12
C LEU A 85 46.10 10.04 4.06
N GLN A 86 46.32 11.15 4.78
CA GLN A 86 45.28 11.75 5.62
C GLN A 86 44.12 12.30 4.77
N ILE A 87 44.41 12.98 3.66
CA ILE A 87 43.40 13.49 2.73
C ILE A 87 42.62 12.31 2.13
N GLN A 88 43.31 11.29 1.62
CA GLN A 88 42.66 10.09 1.06
C GLN A 88 41.75 9.39 2.08
N ARG A 89 42.17 9.30 3.35
CA ARG A 89 41.34 8.74 4.43
C ARG A 89 40.12 9.61 4.74
N ALA A 90 40.26 10.93 4.68
CA ALA A 90 39.13 11.86 4.86
C ALA A 90 38.12 11.71 3.71
N ASP A 91 38.60 11.76 2.45
CA ASP A 91 37.75 11.59 1.26
C ASP A 91 37.03 10.23 1.25
N ALA A 92 37.72 9.16 1.66
CA ALA A 92 37.11 7.83 1.77
C ALA A 92 36.01 7.77 2.83
N ARG A 93 36.19 8.46 3.97
CA ARG A 93 35.15 8.56 5.01
C ARG A 93 33.95 9.36 4.53
N ASP A 94 34.18 10.49 3.86
CA ASP A 94 33.10 11.32 3.32
C ASP A 94 32.33 10.57 2.22
N THR A 95 33.03 9.81 1.37
CA THR A 95 32.42 8.95 0.35
C THR A 95 31.56 7.86 0.99
N ALA A 96 32.07 7.19 2.05
CA ALA A 96 31.32 6.18 2.77
C ALA A 96 30.06 6.76 3.44
N HIS A 97 30.17 7.95 4.03
CA HIS A 97 29.05 8.68 4.60
C HIS A 97 27.98 9.01 3.55
N ASN A 98 28.38 9.67 2.46
CA ASN A 98 27.47 10.03 1.37
C ASN A 98 26.80 8.81 0.74
N PHE A 99 27.54 7.70 0.60
CA PHE A 99 26.99 6.44 0.12
C PHE A 99 25.94 5.88 1.07
N SER A 100 26.17 5.95 2.39
CA SER A 100 25.19 5.51 3.39
C SER A 100 23.91 6.35 3.37
N GLU A 101 24.02 7.66 3.16
CA GLU A 101 22.87 8.55 3.01
C GLU A 101 22.11 8.26 1.71
N GLN A 102 22.81 8.04 0.60
CA GLN A 102 22.21 7.63 -0.66
C GLN A 102 21.47 6.30 -0.53
N LEU A 103 22.06 5.29 0.11
CA LEU A 103 21.40 4.01 0.38
C LEU A 103 20.13 4.20 1.23
N ALA A 104 20.18 5.05 2.25
CA ALA A 104 19.01 5.36 3.07
C ALA A 104 17.91 6.05 2.24
N ALA A 105 18.26 7.00 1.39
CA ALA A 105 17.33 7.67 0.48
C ALA A 105 16.71 6.69 -0.54
N THR A 106 17.52 5.83 -1.16
CA THR A 106 17.04 4.80 -2.11
C THR A 106 16.11 3.80 -1.43
N ARG A 107 16.40 3.38 -0.19
CA ARG A 107 15.50 2.50 0.57
C ARG A 107 14.15 3.15 0.85
N LYS A 108 14.15 4.44 1.26
CA LYS A 108 12.90 5.20 1.44
C LYS A 108 12.12 5.30 0.13
N GLN A 109 12.80 5.55 -0.98
CA GLN A 109 12.18 5.62 -2.31
C GLN A 109 11.57 4.27 -2.71
N LEU A 110 12.29 3.16 -2.52
CA LEU A 110 11.77 1.82 -2.82
C LEU A 110 10.50 1.51 -2.03
N ALA A 111 10.47 1.84 -0.74
CA ALA A 111 9.27 1.66 0.10
C ALA A 111 8.08 2.49 -0.43
N ALA A 112 8.31 3.76 -0.79
CA ALA A 112 7.28 4.61 -1.38
C ALA A 112 6.78 4.07 -2.73
N THR A 113 7.68 3.57 -3.58
CA THR A 113 7.32 2.95 -4.87
C THR A 113 6.50 1.67 -4.68
N GLN A 114 6.79 0.86 -3.66
CA GLN A 114 5.98 -0.33 -3.36
C GLN A 114 4.55 0.04 -2.94
N ILE A 115 4.39 1.08 -2.11
CA ILE A 115 3.06 1.59 -1.74
C ILE A 115 2.33 2.12 -2.97
N GLN A 116 3.00 2.91 -3.81
CA GLN A 116 2.42 3.41 -5.05
C GLN A 116 1.98 2.26 -5.98
N GLY A 117 2.79 1.21 -6.11
CA GLY A 117 2.43 0.03 -6.90
C GLY A 117 1.23 -0.75 -6.33
N PHE A 118 1.13 -0.80 -5.00
CA PHE A 118 -0.06 -1.32 -4.32
C PHE A 118 -1.29 -0.47 -4.66
N GLU A 119 -1.23 0.85 -4.51
CA GLU A 119 -2.36 1.75 -4.79
C GLU A 119 -2.81 1.68 -6.26
N GLN A 120 -1.88 1.64 -7.21
CA GLN A 120 -2.21 1.44 -8.62
C GLN A 120 -2.94 0.12 -8.86
N SER A 121 -2.52 -0.96 -8.19
CA SER A 121 -3.19 -2.25 -8.26
C SER A 121 -4.59 -2.18 -7.65
N LEU A 122 -4.75 -1.51 -6.49
CA LEU A 122 -6.03 -1.28 -5.83
C LEU A 122 -7.01 -0.55 -6.76
N PHE A 123 -6.58 0.56 -7.37
CA PHE A 123 -7.43 1.32 -8.28
C PHE A 123 -7.77 0.53 -9.55
N SER A 124 -6.86 -0.31 -10.03
CA SER A 124 -7.13 -1.23 -11.16
C SER A 124 -8.21 -2.25 -10.79
N TRP A 125 -8.16 -2.83 -9.59
CA TRP A 125 -9.22 -3.71 -9.08
C TRP A 125 -10.56 -2.99 -8.95
N LEU A 126 -10.57 -1.76 -8.45
CA LEU A 126 -11.79 -0.94 -8.36
C LEU A 126 -12.39 -0.61 -9.72
N SER A 127 -11.54 -0.33 -10.72
CA SER A 127 -12.00 -0.15 -12.10
C SER A 127 -12.62 -1.44 -12.63
N LEU A 128 -11.94 -2.58 -12.47
CA LEU A 128 -12.44 -3.87 -12.90
C LEU A 128 -13.78 -4.22 -12.24
N HIS A 129 -13.93 -3.96 -10.94
CA HIS A 129 -15.20 -4.14 -10.22
C HIS A 129 -16.32 -3.32 -10.85
N ARG A 130 -16.05 -2.04 -11.14
CA ARG A 130 -17.00 -1.13 -11.79
C ARG A 130 -17.35 -1.58 -13.21
N ASP A 131 -16.39 -2.10 -13.97
CA ASP A 131 -16.61 -2.60 -15.33
C ASP A 131 -17.46 -3.86 -15.33
N ILE A 132 -17.21 -4.78 -14.39
CA ILE A 132 -18.04 -5.98 -14.18
C ILE A 132 -19.47 -5.57 -13.79
N LEU A 133 -19.61 -4.62 -12.86
CA LEU A 133 -20.91 -4.08 -12.47
C LEU A 133 -21.63 -3.50 -13.68
N ASN A 134 -20.99 -2.64 -14.46
CA ASN A 134 -21.57 -2.01 -15.65
C ASN A 134 -21.95 -3.02 -16.76
N ALA A 135 -21.31 -4.19 -16.77
CA ALA A 135 -21.64 -5.28 -17.68
C ALA A 135 -22.90 -6.07 -17.24
N VAL A 136 -23.33 -5.93 -15.98
CA VAL A 136 -24.60 -6.50 -15.51
C VAL A 136 -25.74 -5.87 -16.30
N GLN A 137 -26.58 -6.69 -16.92
CA GLN A 137 -27.70 -6.27 -17.75
C GLN A 137 -28.89 -7.22 -17.60
N LEU A 138 -30.09 -6.64 -17.67
CA LEU A 138 -31.32 -7.41 -17.83
C LEU A 138 -31.41 -7.88 -19.29
N GLN A 139 -31.72 -9.16 -19.50
CA GLN A 139 -32.05 -9.62 -20.86
C GLN A 139 -33.38 -8.96 -21.28
N PRO A 140 -33.45 -8.26 -22.41
CA PRO A 140 -34.70 -7.65 -22.86
C PRO A 140 -35.72 -8.76 -23.15
N ILE A 141 -36.84 -8.74 -22.43
CA ILE A 141 -37.95 -9.67 -22.69
C ILE A 141 -38.66 -9.28 -24.00
N GLU A 142 -38.64 -7.99 -24.38
CA GLU A 142 -39.17 -7.49 -25.65
C GLU A 142 -38.41 -6.25 -26.15
N ARG A 143 -38.56 -5.92 -27.45
CA ARG A 143 -37.93 -4.75 -28.13
C ARG A 143 -38.31 -3.38 -27.54
N ALA A 144 -39.19 -3.33 -26.55
CA ALA A 144 -39.69 -2.10 -25.92
C ALA A 144 -38.99 -1.72 -24.60
N MET A 145 -38.21 -2.63 -23.99
CA MET A 145 -37.44 -2.29 -22.80
C MET A 145 -36.12 -1.61 -23.17
N SER A 146 -35.85 -0.47 -22.55
CA SER A 146 -34.52 0.13 -22.55
C SER A 146 -33.51 -0.87 -21.96
N ASN A 147 -32.27 -0.80 -22.42
CA ASN A 147 -31.19 -1.64 -21.95
C ASN A 147 -30.82 -1.24 -20.51
N ILE A 148 -31.47 -1.85 -19.52
CA ILE A 148 -31.21 -1.61 -18.09
C ILE A 148 -29.91 -2.32 -17.71
N ARG A 149 -28.95 -1.57 -17.16
CA ARG A 149 -27.60 -2.04 -16.86
C ARG A 149 -27.08 -1.56 -15.51
N GLY A 150 -26.04 -2.22 -15.02
CA GLY A 150 -25.33 -1.87 -13.81
C GLY A 150 -26.24 -1.83 -12.60
N LEU A 151 -26.11 -0.75 -11.83
CA LEU A 151 -26.88 -0.55 -10.61
C LEU A 151 -28.40 -0.66 -10.82
N HIS A 152 -28.92 -0.12 -11.91
CA HIS A 152 -30.37 -0.19 -12.20
C HIS A 152 -30.84 -1.61 -12.50
N ALA A 153 -29.96 -2.47 -13.06
CA ALA A 153 -30.29 -3.87 -13.28
C ALA A 153 -30.36 -4.63 -11.96
N LEU A 154 -29.42 -4.36 -11.04
CA LEU A 154 -29.44 -4.92 -9.69
C LEU A 154 -30.68 -4.45 -8.92
N GLU A 155 -31.02 -3.17 -9.00
CA GLU A 155 -32.20 -2.58 -8.35
C GLU A 155 -33.48 -3.22 -8.87
N HIS A 156 -33.63 -3.37 -10.18
CA HIS A 156 -34.79 -4.03 -10.77
C HIS A 156 -34.88 -5.52 -10.37
N TRP A 157 -33.76 -6.25 -10.33
CA TRP A 157 -33.78 -7.63 -9.85
C TRP A 157 -34.20 -7.71 -8.40
N TYR A 158 -33.70 -6.81 -7.57
CA TYR A 158 -34.03 -6.75 -6.16
C TYR A 158 -35.52 -6.50 -5.94
N THR A 159 -36.07 -5.44 -6.54
CA THR A 159 -37.48 -5.10 -6.38
C THR A 159 -38.39 -6.18 -6.93
N ALA A 160 -38.05 -6.80 -8.07
CA ALA A 160 -38.82 -7.91 -8.62
C ALA A 160 -38.75 -9.19 -7.77
N THR A 161 -37.64 -9.41 -7.06
CA THR A 161 -37.43 -10.64 -6.28
C THR A 161 -37.96 -10.52 -4.87
N PHE A 162 -37.77 -9.37 -4.22
CA PHE A 162 -38.12 -9.15 -2.81
C PHE A 162 -39.33 -8.25 -2.63
N ASP A 163 -40.20 -8.19 -3.64
CA ASP A 163 -41.50 -7.55 -3.55
C ASP A 163 -42.31 -8.10 -2.37
N GLU A 164 -42.78 -7.21 -1.50
CA GLU A 164 -43.44 -7.56 -0.24
C GLU A 164 -44.76 -8.31 -0.48
N ASP A 165 -45.50 -7.96 -1.54
CA ASP A 165 -46.76 -8.61 -1.89
C ASP A 165 -46.51 -10.07 -2.32
N THR A 166 -45.47 -10.30 -3.13
CA THR A 166 -45.09 -11.64 -3.58
C THR A 166 -44.62 -12.52 -2.42
N VAL A 167 -43.70 -12.02 -1.57
CA VAL A 167 -43.19 -12.77 -0.41
C VAL A 167 -44.32 -13.08 0.57
N SER A 168 -45.22 -12.12 0.80
CA SER A 168 -46.36 -12.32 1.70
C SER A 168 -47.35 -13.35 1.15
N THR A 169 -47.57 -13.38 -0.16
CA THR A 169 -48.46 -14.35 -0.83
C THR A 169 -47.94 -15.77 -0.68
N GLU A 170 -46.63 -15.98 -0.89
CA GLU A 170 -46.00 -17.29 -0.72
C GLU A 170 -46.04 -17.75 0.74
N LEU A 171 -45.71 -16.87 1.69
CA LEU A 171 -45.77 -17.20 3.12
C LEU A 171 -47.20 -17.53 3.56
N ARG A 172 -48.20 -16.81 3.06
CA ARG A 172 -49.61 -17.08 3.34
C ARG A 172 -50.04 -18.44 2.77
N GLY A 173 -49.63 -18.77 1.54
CA GLY A 173 -49.89 -20.07 0.94
C GLY A 173 -49.38 -21.19 1.84
N TRP A 174 -48.12 -21.07 2.26
CA TRP A 174 -47.50 -22.03 3.18
C TRP A 174 -48.22 -22.14 4.53
N LEU A 175 -48.64 -21.02 5.13
CA LEU A 175 -49.37 -21.02 6.40
C LEU A 175 -50.75 -21.70 6.30
N LEU A 176 -51.40 -21.64 5.13
CA LEU A 176 -52.70 -22.28 4.89
C LEU A 176 -52.56 -23.78 4.60
N GLU A 177 -51.46 -24.20 3.97
CA GLU A 177 -51.18 -25.60 3.63
C GLU A 177 -50.62 -26.39 4.80
N THR A 178 -49.81 -25.74 5.63
CA THR A 178 -49.34 -26.31 6.89
C THR A 178 -50.54 -26.35 7.81
N GLU A 179 -51.09 -27.53 8.13
CA GLU A 179 -52.12 -27.73 9.16
C GLU A 179 -51.59 -27.33 10.55
N ALA A 180 -51.23 -26.06 10.72
CA ALA A 180 -50.79 -25.49 11.97
C ALA A 180 -51.97 -25.64 12.95
N PRO A 181 -51.74 -26.26 14.12
CA PRO A 181 -52.79 -26.85 14.92
C PRO A 181 -53.82 -25.80 15.35
N GLY A 182 -55.06 -25.94 14.86
CA GLY A 182 -56.31 -25.67 15.57
C GLY A 182 -56.62 -24.27 16.14
N GLU A 183 -55.73 -23.29 16.08
CA GLU A 183 -55.90 -22.05 16.84
C GLU A 183 -55.19 -20.83 16.22
N TYR A 184 -55.06 -20.80 14.90
CA TYR A 184 -54.55 -19.62 14.21
C TYR A 184 -55.69 -18.86 13.54
N ASP A 185 -56.13 -17.82 14.27
CA ASP A 185 -57.14 -16.87 13.85
C ASP A 185 -56.72 -16.15 12.55
N ASN A 186 -57.70 -15.76 11.74
CA ASN A 186 -57.52 -14.92 10.55
C ASN A 186 -56.73 -13.64 10.85
N SER A 187 -56.60 -13.25 12.12
CA SER A 187 -55.76 -12.15 12.61
C SER A 187 -54.24 -12.37 12.49
N LEU A 188 -53.73 -13.62 12.52
CA LEU A 188 -52.30 -13.89 12.28
C LEU A 188 -51.96 -13.88 10.79
N ILE A 189 -52.87 -14.39 9.97
CA ILE A 189 -52.86 -14.17 8.53
C ILE A 189 -52.86 -12.65 8.30
N ALA A 190 -53.75 -11.90 8.95
CA ALA A 190 -53.82 -10.43 8.94
C ALA A 190 -52.54 -9.70 9.44
N ALA A 191 -51.80 -10.28 10.38
CA ALA A 191 -50.60 -9.69 10.99
C ALA A 191 -49.33 -9.92 10.17
N SER A 192 -49.33 -10.89 9.24
CA SER A 192 -48.26 -11.07 8.23
C SER A 192 -48.05 -9.83 7.35
N PHE A 193 -48.94 -8.85 7.43
CA PHE A 193 -49.15 -7.78 6.45
C PHE A 193 -48.63 -6.40 6.87
N THR A 194 -47.76 -6.28 7.88
CA THR A 194 -47.21 -4.96 8.24
C THR A 194 -45.76 -4.99 8.70
N LYS A 195 -45.33 -6.05 9.40
CA LYS A 195 -43.92 -6.26 9.80
C LYS A 195 -43.63 -7.75 9.96
N LEU A 196 -42.74 -8.32 9.13
CA LEU A 196 -42.29 -9.72 9.27
C LEU A 196 -41.75 -10.03 10.68
N GLU A 197 -41.21 -9.02 11.37
CA GLU A 197 -40.70 -9.11 12.75
C GLU A 197 -41.76 -9.42 13.81
N THR A 198 -43.05 -9.16 13.53
CA THR A 198 -44.14 -9.42 14.49
C THR A 198 -44.70 -10.83 14.39
N LEU A 199 -44.28 -11.62 13.40
CA LEU A 199 -44.72 -12.99 13.22
C LEU A 199 -44.18 -13.92 14.33
N PRO A 200 -44.87 -15.04 14.62
CA PRO A 200 -44.33 -16.10 15.48
C PRO A 200 -42.99 -16.65 14.97
N GLU A 201 -42.13 -17.14 15.86
CA GLU A 201 -40.75 -17.56 15.53
C GLU A 201 -40.69 -18.59 14.38
N PHE A 202 -41.64 -19.53 14.32
CA PHE A 202 -41.72 -20.52 13.25
C PHE A 202 -42.05 -19.89 11.88
N ALA A 203 -43.00 -18.93 11.83
CA ALA A 203 -43.38 -18.24 10.61
C ALA A 203 -42.27 -17.30 10.13
N GLN A 204 -41.54 -16.68 11.06
CA GLN A 204 -40.32 -15.93 10.71
C GLN A 204 -39.23 -16.85 10.14
N ALA A 205 -39.06 -18.06 10.67
CA ALA A 205 -38.10 -19.01 10.12
C ALA A 205 -38.47 -19.39 8.68
N GLN A 206 -39.75 -19.66 8.41
CA GLN A 206 -40.22 -19.91 7.06
C GLN A 206 -40.05 -18.70 6.14
N ALA A 207 -40.40 -17.50 6.59
CA ALA A 207 -40.25 -16.28 5.79
C ALA A 207 -38.78 -16.08 5.37
N GLN A 208 -37.83 -16.34 6.29
CA GLN A 208 -36.41 -16.32 5.96
C GLN A 208 -36.05 -17.38 4.91
N GLU A 209 -36.58 -18.60 5.00
CA GLU A 209 -36.31 -19.66 4.02
C GLU A 209 -36.82 -19.27 2.63
N ILE A 210 -38.06 -18.77 2.53
CA ILE A 210 -38.64 -18.25 1.27
C ILE A 210 -37.74 -17.16 0.68
N LEU A 211 -37.31 -16.19 1.49
CA LEU A 211 -36.42 -15.11 1.03
C LEU A 211 -35.07 -15.64 0.50
N LEU A 212 -34.49 -16.63 1.17
CA LEU A 212 -33.22 -17.23 0.73
C LEU A 212 -33.38 -18.12 -0.52
N GLU A 213 -34.51 -18.80 -0.67
CA GLU A 213 -34.84 -19.56 -1.87
C GLU A 213 -34.97 -18.63 -3.08
N ARG A 214 -35.71 -17.53 -2.93
CA ARG A 214 -35.86 -16.50 -3.96
C ARG A 214 -34.52 -15.86 -4.33
N TRP A 215 -33.65 -15.62 -3.35
CA TRP A 215 -32.28 -15.19 -3.61
C TRP A 215 -31.50 -16.22 -4.45
N GLU A 216 -31.57 -17.51 -4.11
CA GLU A 216 -30.88 -18.54 -4.88
C GLU A 216 -31.41 -18.65 -6.31
N ASP A 217 -32.70 -18.45 -6.54
CA ASP A 217 -33.28 -18.47 -7.88
C ASP A 217 -32.89 -17.24 -8.71
N LEU A 218 -32.91 -16.04 -8.10
CA LEU A 218 -32.30 -14.84 -8.71
C LEU A 218 -30.84 -15.13 -9.07
N TYR A 219 -30.07 -15.67 -8.12
CA TYR A 219 -28.65 -15.93 -8.32
C TYR A 219 -28.43 -16.91 -9.46
N LYS A 220 -29.15 -18.04 -9.51
CA LYS A 220 -29.01 -19.03 -10.59
C LYS A 220 -29.30 -18.39 -11.95
N GLY A 221 -30.37 -17.60 -12.06
CA GLY A 221 -30.74 -16.89 -13.28
C GLY A 221 -29.73 -15.83 -13.71
N ALA A 222 -29.10 -15.16 -12.75
CA ALA A 222 -28.10 -14.12 -12.98
C ALA A 222 -26.64 -14.60 -12.79
N SER A 223 -26.42 -15.90 -12.64
CA SER A 223 -25.14 -16.48 -12.15
C SER A 223 -23.96 -16.05 -13.01
N PHE A 224 -24.11 -16.10 -14.33
CA PHE A 224 -23.11 -15.65 -15.30
C PHE A 224 -22.60 -14.22 -15.02
N GLN A 225 -23.45 -13.35 -14.50
CA GLN A 225 -23.16 -11.94 -14.25
C GLN A 225 -22.70 -11.71 -12.81
N LEU A 226 -23.34 -12.35 -11.82
CA LEU A 226 -23.07 -12.15 -10.40
C LEU A 226 -21.84 -12.91 -9.87
N ASP A 227 -21.48 -14.06 -10.47
CA ASP A 227 -20.31 -14.85 -10.03
C ASP A 227 -19.03 -14.00 -10.07
N ALA A 228 -18.82 -13.31 -11.20
CA ALA A 228 -17.64 -12.48 -11.41
C ALA A 228 -17.62 -11.28 -10.46
N TYR A 229 -18.80 -10.68 -10.22
CA TYR A 229 -18.98 -9.54 -9.32
C TYR A 229 -18.56 -9.88 -7.88
N PHE A 230 -19.17 -10.90 -7.27
CA PHE A 230 -18.87 -11.27 -5.88
C PHE A 230 -17.44 -11.78 -5.71
N ARG A 231 -16.95 -12.59 -6.67
CA ARG A 231 -15.59 -13.14 -6.61
C ARG A 231 -14.53 -12.05 -6.71
N THR A 232 -14.74 -11.03 -7.54
CA THR A 232 -13.82 -9.90 -7.68
C THR A 232 -13.76 -9.10 -6.39
N LEU A 233 -14.92 -8.76 -5.82
CA LEU A 233 -14.99 -8.04 -4.56
C LEU A 233 -14.34 -8.82 -3.40
N PHE A 234 -14.65 -10.11 -3.27
CA PHE A 234 -14.02 -10.99 -2.28
C PHE A 234 -12.49 -11.03 -2.43
N ARG A 235 -11.98 -11.20 -3.66
CA ARG A 235 -10.54 -11.25 -3.94
C ARG A 235 -9.86 -9.93 -3.62
N LEU A 236 -10.51 -8.80 -3.87
CA LEU A 236 -10.01 -7.47 -3.54
C LEU A 236 -9.81 -7.33 -2.03
N PHE A 237 -10.83 -7.61 -1.22
CA PHE A 237 -10.70 -7.55 0.25
C PHE A 237 -9.69 -8.56 0.80
N LYS A 238 -9.68 -9.79 0.26
CA LYS A 238 -8.69 -10.80 0.63
C LYS A 238 -7.26 -10.33 0.30
N TRP A 239 -7.05 -9.72 -0.87
CA TRP A 239 -5.74 -9.22 -1.29
C TRP A 239 -5.26 -8.07 -0.37
N ILE A 240 -6.13 -7.11 -0.04
CA ILE A 240 -5.84 -6.06 0.94
C ILE A 240 -5.44 -6.69 2.28
N ASP A 241 -6.25 -7.63 2.79
CA ASP A 241 -6.04 -8.23 4.11
C ASP A 241 -4.74 -9.04 4.21
N SER A 242 -4.43 -9.78 3.14
CA SER A 242 -3.25 -10.66 3.05
C SER A 242 -1.94 -9.93 2.75
N THR A 243 -1.98 -8.62 2.48
CA THR A 243 -0.78 -7.83 2.18
C THR A 243 0.16 -7.82 3.38
N SER A 244 1.47 -7.99 3.14
CA SER A 244 2.48 -8.11 4.21
C SER A 244 2.48 -6.90 5.16
N SER A 245 2.65 -7.16 6.46
CA SER A 245 2.81 -6.12 7.49
C SER A 245 4.09 -5.29 7.33
N SER A 246 5.04 -5.75 6.51
CA SER A 246 6.21 -4.96 6.09
C SER A 246 5.87 -3.86 5.09
N LEU A 247 4.76 -4.00 4.37
CA LEU A 247 4.29 -3.03 3.39
C LEU A 247 3.16 -2.17 3.94
N LEU A 248 2.13 -2.80 4.52
CA LEU A 248 0.95 -2.11 5.06
C LEU A 248 0.71 -2.45 6.52
N THR A 249 0.58 -1.41 7.35
CA THR A 249 0.09 -1.56 8.73
C THR A 249 -1.37 -2.00 8.75
N PRO A 250 -1.86 -2.57 9.86
CA PRO A 250 -3.27 -2.90 9.99
C PRO A 250 -4.22 -1.71 9.80
N GLU A 251 -3.82 -0.52 10.24
CA GLU A 251 -4.56 0.73 10.06
C GLU A 251 -4.66 1.10 8.58
N GLN A 252 -3.55 1.01 7.83
CA GLN A 252 -3.57 1.27 6.39
C GLN A 252 -4.46 0.27 5.63
N ARG A 253 -4.45 -1.02 6.00
CA ARG A 253 -5.37 -2.00 5.41
C ARG A 253 -6.82 -1.64 5.66
N TRP A 254 -7.14 -1.16 6.87
CA TRP A 254 -8.46 -0.65 7.19
C TRP A 254 -8.83 0.55 6.32
N GLU A 255 -7.92 1.52 6.16
CA GLU A 255 -8.16 2.70 5.32
C GLU A 255 -8.43 2.31 3.87
N TYR A 256 -7.61 1.43 3.27
CA TYR A 256 -7.85 0.94 1.91
C TYR A 256 -9.15 0.13 1.79
N ALA A 257 -9.48 -0.72 2.77
CA ALA A 257 -10.75 -1.42 2.80
C ALA A 257 -11.95 -0.46 2.93
N ALA A 258 -11.80 0.61 3.69
CA ALA A 258 -12.80 1.67 3.81
C ALA A 258 -12.98 2.45 2.50
N LEU A 259 -11.91 2.68 1.73
CA LEU A 259 -12.00 3.26 0.39
C LEU A 259 -12.79 2.37 -0.57
N VAL A 260 -12.56 1.05 -0.54
CA VAL A 260 -13.37 0.09 -1.32
C VAL A 260 -14.83 0.12 -0.88
N ARG A 261 -15.08 0.05 0.43
CA ARG A 261 -16.42 0.11 1.03
C ARG A 261 -17.18 1.38 0.60
N ALA A 262 -16.52 2.53 0.58
CA ALA A 262 -17.13 3.80 0.19
C ALA A 262 -17.58 3.86 -1.28
N GLN A 263 -17.10 2.95 -2.14
CA GLN A 263 -17.54 2.85 -3.53
C GLN A 263 -18.77 1.96 -3.72
N LEU A 264 -19.15 1.16 -2.72
CA LEU A 264 -20.29 0.25 -2.82
C LEU A 264 -21.59 1.02 -2.58
N SER A 265 -22.50 0.95 -3.54
CA SER A 265 -23.85 1.48 -3.41
C SER A 265 -24.72 0.66 -2.44
N TRP A 266 -25.84 1.23 -2.02
CA TRP A 266 -26.79 0.55 -1.14
C TRP A 266 -27.26 -0.80 -1.71
N ILE A 267 -27.56 -0.84 -3.02
CA ILE A 267 -28.03 -2.06 -3.68
C ILE A 267 -26.94 -3.13 -3.76
N GLU A 268 -25.69 -2.73 -3.99
CA GLU A 268 -24.55 -3.64 -3.95
C GLU A 268 -24.34 -4.24 -2.56
N LEU A 269 -24.54 -3.44 -1.50
CA LEU A 269 -24.49 -3.90 -0.11
C LEU A 269 -25.64 -4.86 0.20
N ALA A 270 -26.85 -4.62 -0.30
CA ALA A 270 -27.97 -5.55 -0.17
C ALA A 270 -27.68 -6.91 -0.81
N PHE A 271 -27.17 -6.91 -2.05
CA PHE A 271 -26.76 -8.14 -2.75
C PHE A 271 -25.65 -8.87 -1.99
N LEU A 272 -24.66 -8.14 -1.47
CA LEU A 272 -23.60 -8.73 -0.66
C LEU A 272 -24.14 -9.34 0.64
N PHE A 273 -25.08 -8.66 1.30
CA PHE A 273 -25.75 -9.13 2.51
C PHE A 273 -26.46 -10.47 2.26
N PHE A 274 -27.31 -10.54 1.22
CA PHE A 274 -27.95 -11.79 0.84
C PHE A 274 -26.94 -12.89 0.49
N ASN A 275 -25.92 -12.57 -0.30
CA ASN A 275 -24.91 -13.56 -0.69
C ASN A 275 -24.22 -14.18 0.52
N GLY A 276 -23.87 -13.41 1.56
CA GLY A 276 -23.23 -13.97 2.75
C GLY A 276 -24.15 -14.75 3.69
N MET A 277 -25.47 -14.68 3.51
CA MET A 277 -26.43 -15.57 4.16
C MET A 277 -26.50 -16.97 3.51
N THR A 278 -25.81 -17.17 2.38
CA THR A 278 -25.70 -18.45 1.69
C THR A 278 -24.37 -19.14 2.00
N GLU A 279 -24.29 -20.46 1.79
CA GLU A 279 -23.01 -21.18 1.90
C GLU A 279 -21.96 -20.69 0.89
N ARG A 280 -22.37 -20.14 -0.26
CA ARG A 280 -21.46 -19.59 -1.29
C ARG A 280 -20.75 -18.32 -0.80
N GLY A 281 -21.47 -17.41 -0.16
CA GLY A 281 -20.93 -16.14 0.32
C GLY A 281 -20.35 -16.17 1.73
N LYS A 282 -20.54 -17.27 2.46
CA LYS A 282 -20.06 -17.46 3.85
C LYS A 282 -18.59 -17.14 4.05
N ALA A 283 -17.74 -17.46 3.06
CA ALA A 283 -16.30 -17.16 3.11
C ALA A 283 -15.98 -15.65 3.14
N PHE A 284 -16.91 -14.80 2.69
CA PHE A 284 -16.73 -13.35 2.66
C PHE A 284 -17.19 -12.66 3.98
N VAL A 285 -18.07 -13.31 4.75
CA VAL A 285 -18.58 -12.81 6.04
C VAL A 285 -17.48 -12.35 7.01
N PRO A 286 -16.35 -13.07 7.18
CA PRO A 286 -15.26 -12.61 8.06
C PRO A 286 -14.70 -11.25 7.65
N TYR A 287 -14.58 -10.96 6.35
CA TYR A 287 -14.10 -9.66 5.87
C TYR A 287 -15.15 -8.57 6.06
N CYS A 288 -16.44 -8.89 5.86
CA CYS A 288 -17.53 -7.96 6.16
C CYS A 288 -17.48 -7.48 7.61
N GLN A 289 -17.25 -8.41 8.55
CA GLN A 289 -17.10 -8.11 9.98
C GLN A 289 -15.79 -7.40 10.30
N LYS A 290 -14.69 -7.80 9.65
CA LYS A 290 -13.35 -7.25 9.89
C LYS A 290 -13.27 -5.78 9.49
N TYR A 291 -13.90 -5.38 8.40
CA TYR A 291 -13.80 -4.03 7.83
C TYR A 291 -15.11 -3.23 7.90
N ALA A 292 -16.08 -3.71 8.69
CA ALA A 292 -17.39 -3.07 8.86
C ALA A 292 -18.06 -2.70 7.52
N LEU A 293 -18.16 -3.65 6.59
CA LEU A 293 -18.64 -3.40 5.22
C LEU A 293 -20.04 -2.76 5.17
N PHE A 294 -20.87 -3.03 6.17
CA PHE A 294 -22.26 -2.55 6.27
C PHE A 294 -22.44 -1.37 7.22
N ASP A 295 -21.38 -0.67 7.60
CA ASP A 295 -21.45 0.46 8.54
C ASP A 295 -22.26 1.66 8.01
N ASN A 296 -22.38 1.80 6.69
CA ASN A 296 -23.29 2.76 6.04
C ASN A 296 -24.53 2.09 5.42
N PHE A 297 -24.78 0.81 5.71
CA PHE A 297 -25.90 0.07 5.15
C PHE A 297 -27.14 0.30 6.02
N ASP A 298 -27.93 1.30 5.63
CA ASP A 298 -29.22 1.56 6.27
C ASP A 298 -30.27 0.56 5.78
N THR A 299 -30.70 -0.34 6.65
CA THR A 299 -31.73 -1.33 6.36
C THR A 299 -33.13 -0.84 6.75
N SER A 300 -33.25 0.28 7.48
CA SER A 300 -34.50 0.68 8.16
C SER A 300 -35.67 0.96 7.22
N ASN A 301 -35.39 1.39 6.00
CA ASN A 301 -36.40 1.68 4.97
C ASN A 301 -36.77 0.45 4.12
N ASP A 302 -36.17 -0.70 4.38
CA ASP A 302 -36.44 -1.95 3.68
C ASP A 302 -36.91 -3.01 4.68
N SER A 303 -38.16 -3.43 4.55
CA SER A 303 -38.83 -4.35 5.47
C SER A 303 -38.16 -5.73 5.49
N VAL A 304 -37.68 -6.20 4.33
CA VAL A 304 -37.01 -7.48 4.16
C VAL A 304 -35.63 -7.47 4.80
N LEU A 305 -34.81 -6.46 4.53
CA LEU A 305 -33.46 -6.33 5.07
C LEU A 305 -33.47 -6.06 6.57
N SER A 306 -34.40 -5.22 7.06
CA SER A 306 -34.58 -5.00 8.50
C SER A 306 -34.92 -6.30 9.21
N PHE A 307 -35.88 -7.04 8.66
CA PHE A 307 -36.27 -8.34 9.17
C PHE A 307 -35.08 -9.31 9.22
N LEU A 308 -34.39 -9.53 8.10
CA LEU A 308 -33.26 -10.46 8.03
C LEU A 308 -32.10 -10.04 8.94
N ARG A 309 -31.86 -8.74 9.08
CA ARG A 309 -30.81 -8.23 9.97
C ARG A 309 -31.11 -8.51 11.44
N ALA A 310 -32.38 -8.43 11.86
CA ALA A 310 -32.81 -8.69 13.23
C ALA A 310 -32.82 -10.18 13.60
N ARG A 311 -32.76 -11.09 12.62
CA ARG A 311 -32.78 -12.54 12.86
C ARG A 311 -31.54 -13.02 13.61
N LYS A 312 -31.73 -13.96 14.54
CA LYS A 312 -30.62 -14.65 15.24
C LYS A 312 -29.72 -15.46 14.30
N SER A 313 -30.28 -15.93 13.19
CA SER A 313 -29.59 -16.70 12.15
C SER A 313 -28.73 -15.82 11.21
N ASN A 314 -28.77 -14.50 11.37
CA ASN A 314 -27.94 -13.58 10.60
C ASN A 314 -26.45 -13.89 10.84
N PRO A 315 -25.66 -14.20 9.78
CA PRO A 315 -24.25 -14.55 9.92
C PRO A 315 -23.36 -13.33 10.27
N TYR A 316 -23.89 -12.11 10.14
CA TYR A 316 -23.13 -10.89 10.37
C TYR A 316 -23.29 -10.40 11.81
N GLY A 317 -22.18 -10.42 12.55
CA GLY A 317 -22.10 -9.77 13.86
C GLY A 317 -22.20 -8.24 13.78
N ALA A 318 -22.40 -7.60 14.93
CA ALA A 318 -22.55 -6.15 15.02
C ALA A 318 -21.31 -5.35 14.55
N SER A 319 -20.14 -5.98 14.50
CA SER A 319 -18.93 -5.40 13.88
C SER A 319 -19.07 -5.18 12.37
N ALA A 320 -19.85 -5.99 11.65
CA ALA A 320 -20.08 -5.78 10.22
C ALA A 320 -20.81 -4.45 9.94
N PHE A 321 -21.60 -3.97 10.90
CA PHE A 321 -22.44 -2.77 10.79
C PHE A 321 -21.93 -1.57 11.59
N SER A 322 -20.75 -1.67 12.21
CA SER A 322 -20.21 -0.57 13.02
C SER A 322 -18.70 -0.56 12.99
N SER A 323 -18.14 0.48 12.37
CA SER A 323 -16.70 0.76 12.35
C SER A 323 -16.13 0.81 13.76
N THR A 324 -16.86 1.40 14.71
CA THR A 324 -16.46 1.49 16.12
C THR A 324 -16.35 0.11 16.77
N GLN A 325 -17.27 -0.81 16.48
CA GLN A 325 -17.22 -2.16 17.04
C GLN A 325 -16.17 -3.02 16.34
N ALA A 326 -16.07 -2.92 15.01
CA ALA A 326 -15.06 -3.65 14.25
C ALA A 326 -13.65 -3.28 14.72
N ARG A 327 -13.33 -1.98 14.87
CA ARG A 327 -12.01 -1.52 15.34
C ARG A 327 -11.60 -2.02 16.73
N LYS A 328 -12.56 -2.42 17.57
CA LYS A 328 -12.28 -3.03 18.88
C LYS A 328 -11.87 -4.50 18.78
N ASN A 329 -12.01 -5.13 17.62
CA ASN A 329 -11.71 -6.53 17.43
C ASN A 329 -10.18 -6.76 17.48
N PRO A 330 -9.67 -7.54 18.45
CA PRO A 330 -8.23 -7.80 18.57
C PRO A 330 -7.64 -8.52 17.34
N ALA A 331 -8.47 -9.21 16.54
CA ALA A 331 -8.06 -9.83 15.28
C ALA A 331 -7.60 -8.83 14.20
N LEU A 332 -7.90 -7.54 14.37
CA LEU A 332 -7.38 -6.48 13.52
C LEU A 332 -5.95 -6.07 13.89
N GLY A 333 -5.45 -6.39 15.09
CA GLY A 333 -4.12 -5.96 15.54
C GLY A 333 -3.93 -4.45 15.62
N MET A 334 -5.01 -3.66 15.53
CA MET A 334 -4.97 -2.20 15.69
C MET A 334 -4.94 -1.85 17.18
N GLN A 335 -4.17 -0.84 17.55
CA GLN A 335 -4.28 -0.27 18.89
C GLN A 335 -5.65 0.45 19.02
N PRO A 336 -6.24 0.52 20.22
CA PRO A 336 -7.48 1.28 20.42
C PRO A 336 -7.22 2.74 20.06
N SER A 337 -7.64 3.16 18.86
CA SER A 337 -7.59 4.56 18.46
C SER A 337 -8.44 5.36 19.45
N ALA A 338 -7.79 6.28 20.17
CA ALA A 338 -8.51 7.40 20.75
C ALA A 338 -9.32 8.06 19.64
N THR A 339 -10.59 8.29 19.92
CA THR A 339 -11.58 8.93 19.06
C THR A 339 -11.03 10.15 18.33
N ALA A 340 -11.14 10.16 17.00
CA ALA A 340 -11.34 11.39 16.24
C ALA A 340 -12.50 11.15 15.26
N PRO A 341 -13.65 11.80 15.42
CA PRO A 341 -14.68 11.79 14.40
C PRO A 341 -14.18 12.60 13.21
N ILE A 342 -14.17 12.00 12.03
CA ILE A 342 -14.08 12.75 10.78
C ILE A 342 -15.52 13.12 10.43
N VAL A 343 -15.78 14.43 10.41
CA VAL A 343 -17.02 15.09 9.98
C VAL A 343 -17.21 14.93 8.48
#